data_AF-B1TGN0-F1
#
_entry.id   AF-B1TGN0-F1
#
_cell.length_a   1.000
_cell.length_b   1.000
_cell.length_c   1.000
_cell.angle_alpha   90.00
_cell.angle_beta   90.00
_cell.angle_gamma   90.00
#
_symmetry.space_group_name_H-M   'P 1'
#
loop_
_entity.id
_entity.type
_entity.pdbx_description
1 polymer ?
#
loop_
_entity_poly.entity_id
_entity_poly.type
_entity_poly.pdbx_seq_one_letter_code
_entity_poly.pdbx_strand_id
1 'polypeptide(L)'
;MDTWSQRATKDARGQRGRQTYAARTKTFGKFLSIIGARTACELPADKIDEDMENKRVSPTSNRSYAAQEDRARHGLNGSTYGRVTAYCCPHDQVISAVTVQGIGWRGISKHELEDIGAAGILTQRVFASGFPVGIQKPYRYWEDDWRHGKQGTKPGFWYPPSPPAKFNLIGAIKGNESVLGVAATLVTAPLMFVVTGISSALNMLRVNADPPQGWTVVADAPALDDPFSPKALRFGKPVETRDGDAVSDFNEGNDPPAAWRDASKTDADKRADDPYDQYNAKNADSVAQGTAETEAAQRYEDRALMRMEARRTLNTEWLDREGHVIGEDGKSVMPEGYKEWRDKQIVDWLDRGATNSPTNHSTTVTNPKHAENALAYDVAVGLCYLTPDQLYGLRIEADWRMGDGIPDSNPNKPYADYFKYGTLDRMSMHEWAQATNSEGKIPEAITDEREGEFYLKAGGFV
;
A
#
# COMPACT_ATOMS: atom_id res chain seq x y z
N MET A 1 0.29 -20.24 -2.68
CA MET A 1 0.72 -19.34 -1.57
C MET A 1 -0.37 -18.36 -1.21
N ASP A 2 -0.96 -17.64 -2.18
CA ASP A 2 -2.00 -16.65 -1.90
C ASP A 2 -3.24 -17.24 -1.20
N THR A 3 -3.84 -18.28 -1.77
CA THR A 3 -5.03 -18.94 -1.20
C THR A 3 -4.78 -19.46 0.22
N TRP A 4 -3.55 -19.92 0.51
CA TRP A 4 -3.12 -20.32 1.85
C TRP A 4 -2.98 -19.14 2.82
N SER A 5 -2.49 -17.99 2.35
CA SER A 5 -2.37 -16.77 3.18
C SER A 5 -3.73 -16.26 3.64
N GLN A 6 -4.77 -16.43 2.82
CA GLN A 6 -6.15 -16.01 3.10
C GLN A 6 -7.03 -17.12 3.69
N ARG A 7 -6.43 -18.22 4.19
CA ARG A 7 -7.17 -19.39 4.70
C ARG A 7 -8.05 -19.09 5.92
N ALA A 8 -7.71 -18.08 6.72
CA ALA A 8 -8.46 -17.73 7.92
C ALA A 8 -9.82 -17.09 7.59
N THR A 9 -9.93 -16.42 6.43
CA THR A 9 -11.12 -15.71 6.01
C THR A 9 -12.10 -16.65 5.31
N LYS A 10 -13.39 -16.48 5.58
CA LYS A 10 -14.48 -17.31 5.06
C LYS A 10 -15.53 -16.46 4.34
N ASP A 11 -16.17 -17.03 3.33
CA ASP A 11 -17.42 -16.48 2.79
C ASP A 11 -18.64 -16.99 3.58
N ALA A 12 -19.84 -16.57 3.18
CA ALA A 12 -21.10 -16.98 3.82
C ALA A 12 -21.37 -18.50 3.74
N ARG A 13 -20.73 -19.22 2.83
CA ARG A 13 -20.82 -20.69 2.69
C ARG A 13 -19.71 -21.41 3.46
N GLY A 14 -18.84 -20.68 4.17
CA GLY A 14 -17.69 -21.21 4.89
C GLY A 14 -16.53 -21.62 3.98
N GLN A 15 -16.56 -21.27 2.69
CA GLN A 15 -15.42 -21.48 1.79
C GLN A 15 -14.30 -20.52 2.19
N ARG A 16 -13.04 -20.97 2.08
CA ARG A 16 -11.84 -20.23 2.53
C ARG A 16 -10.95 -19.89 1.35
N GLY A 17 -10.02 -18.97 1.57
CA GLY A 17 -8.97 -18.63 0.59
C GLY A 17 -9.27 -17.37 -0.21
N ARG A 18 -8.63 -17.27 -1.39
CA ARG A 18 -8.72 -16.11 -2.28
C ARG A 18 -10.16 -15.91 -2.77
N GLN A 19 -10.54 -14.64 -2.94
CA GLN A 19 -11.78 -14.28 -3.65
C GLN A 19 -11.72 -14.73 -5.09
N THR A 20 -12.81 -15.30 -5.61
CA THR A 20 -12.92 -15.71 -7.00
C THR A 20 -12.75 -14.52 -7.94
N TYR A 21 -12.31 -14.77 -9.18
CA TYR A 21 -12.21 -13.74 -10.20
C TYR A 21 -13.55 -13.01 -10.41
N ALA A 22 -14.65 -13.76 -10.56
CA ALA A 22 -15.98 -13.22 -10.75
C ALA A 22 -16.46 -12.34 -9.59
N ALA A 23 -16.20 -12.75 -8.33
CA ALA A 23 -16.52 -11.94 -7.16
C ALA A 23 -15.74 -10.62 -7.16
N ARG A 24 -14.45 -10.67 -7.50
CA ARG A 24 -13.58 -9.48 -7.57
C ARG A 24 -14.02 -8.51 -8.66
N THR A 25 -14.28 -8.97 -9.88
CA THR A 25 -14.69 -8.11 -11.00
C THR A 25 -16.05 -7.47 -10.74
N LYS A 26 -17.03 -8.26 -10.28
CA LYS A 26 -18.38 -7.75 -9.98
C LYS A 26 -18.38 -6.73 -8.83
N THR A 27 -17.68 -7.03 -7.74
CA THR A 27 -17.57 -6.12 -6.59
C THR A 27 -16.85 -4.82 -6.98
N PHE A 28 -15.75 -4.92 -7.74
CA PHE A 28 -15.03 -3.74 -8.17
C PHE A 28 -15.82 -2.89 -9.18
N GLY A 29 -16.49 -3.53 -10.15
CA GLY A 29 -17.40 -2.84 -11.07
C GLY A 29 -18.52 -2.12 -10.33
N LYS A 30 -19.08 -2.72 -9.28
CA LYS A 30 -20.10 -2.07 -8.45
C LYS A 30 -19.54 -0.85 -7.71
N PHE A 31 -18.36 -0.95 -7.11
CA PHE A 31 -17.68 0.18 -6.47
C PHE A 31 -17.47 1.33 -7.48
N LEU A 32 -16.96 1.03 -8.66
CA LEU A 32 -16.74 2.01 -9.72
C LEU A 32 -18.06 2.66 -10.17
N SER A 33 -19.16 1.91 -10.26
CA SER A 33 -20.47 2.47 -10.60
C SER A 33 -20.98 3.52 -9.59
N ILE A 34 -20.65 3.35 -8.29
CA ILE A 34 -21.01 4.33 -7.25
C ILE A 34 -20.27 5.65 -7.46
N ILE A 35 -18.99 5.56 -7.85
CA ILE A 35 -18.18 6.72 -8.22
C ILE A 35 -18.72 7.33 -9.51
N GLY A 36 -18.96 6.52 -10.55
CA GLY A 36 -19.54 6.94 -11.83
C GLY A 36 -20.83 7.72 -11.70
N ALA A 37 -21.71 7.34 -10.78
CA ALA A 37 -22.94 8.07 -10.51
C ALA A 37 -22.71 9.52 -10.05
N ARG A 38 -21.53 9.86 -9.51
CA ARG A 38 -21.17 11.21 -9.06
C ARG A 38 -20.92 12.18 -10.20
N THR A 39 -20.79 11.71 -11.44
CA THR A 39 -20.80 12.59 -12.62
C THR A 39 -22.04 13.47 -12.66
N ALA A 40 -23.20 12.96 -12.21
CA ALA A 40 -24.45 13.75 -12.13
C ALA A 40 -24.41 14.88 -11.08
N CYS A 41 -23.40 14.90 -10.20
CA CYS A 41 -23.19 15.93 -9.20
C CYS A 41 -22.22 17.03 -9.67
N GLU A 42 -21.66 16.92 -10.88
CA GLU A 42 -20.77 17.94 -11.41
C GLU A 42 -21.54 19.25 -11.67
N LEU A 43 -21.00 20.38 -11.20
CA LEU A 43 -21.63 21.68 -11.40
C LEU A 43 -21.57 22.11 -12.87
N PRO A 44 -22.52 22.93 -13.34
CA PRO A 44 -22.39 23.60 -14.63
C PRO A 44 -21.07 24.39 -14.73
N ALA A 45 -20.39 24.30 -15.88
CA ALA A 45 -19.06 24.91 -16.06
C ALA A 45 -19.12 26.44 -15.95
N ASP A 46 -20.16 27.04 -16.52
CA ASP A 46 -20.45 28.48 -16.43
C ASP A 46 -20.61 28.95 -14.99
N LYS A 47 -21.22 28.13 -14.12
CA LYS A 47 -21.32 28.45 -12.69
C LYS A 47 -19.96 28.45 -12.00
N ILE A 48 -19.12 27.47 -12.29
CA ILE A 48 -17.76 27.42 -11.74
C ILE A 48 -16.96 28.64 -12.22
N ASP A 49 -17.04 28.96 -13.50
CA ASP A 49 -16.32 30.09 -14.09
C ASP A 49 -16.81 31.45 -13.55
N GLU A 50 -18.11 31.58 -13.31
CA GLU A 50 -18.71 32.73 -12.61
C GLU A 50 -18.12 32.86 -11.21
N ASP A 51 -18.15 31.80 -10.40
CA ASP A 51 -17.73 31.86 -9.00
C ASP A 51 -16.20 31.99 -8.83
N MET A 52 -15.42 31.39 -9.74
CA MET A 52 -13.96 31.52 -9.73
C MET A 52 -13.49 32.91 -10.21
N GLU A 53 -14.29 33.60 -11.03
CA GLU A 53 -13.97 34.83 -11.77
C GLU A 53 -12.57 34.82 -12.45
N ASN A 54 -12.01 33.64 -12.71
CA ASN A 54 -10.64 33.50 -13.18
C ASN A 54 -10.55 33.60 -14.70
N LYS A 55 -10.28 34.81 -15.20
CA LYS A 55 -10.10 35.08 -16.63
C LYS A 55 -8.65 34.95 -17.11
N ARG A 56 -7.76 34.37 -16.27
CA ARG A 56 -6.34 34.24 -16.62
C ARG A 56 -6.14 33.14 -17.65
N VAL A 57 -5.09 33.29 -18.43
CA VAL A 57 -4.51 32.22 -19.23
C VAL A 57 -3.18 31.80 -18.62
N SER A 58 -2.86 30.53 -18.74
CA SER A 58 -1.57 30.00 -18.30
C SER A 58 -0.43 30.71 -19.06
N PRO A 59 0.56 31.29 -18.37
CA PRO A 59 1.68 31.95 -19.03
C PRO A 59 2.62 30.94 -19.73
N THR A 60 2.56 29.67 -19.36
CA THR A 60 3.42 28.61 -19.94
C THR A 60 2.74 27.90 -21.11
N SER A 61 1.45 27.58 -21.00
CA SER A 61 0.72 26.84 -22.05
C SER A 61 -0.16 27.71 -22.93
N ASN A 62 -0.38 28.99 -22.58
CA ASN A 62 -1.31 29.92 -23.23
C ASN A 62 -2.76 29.38 -23.31
N ARG A 63 -3.16 28.55 -22.34
CA ARG A 63 -4.49 27.94 -22.24
C ARG A 63 -5.32 28.61 -21.16
N SER A 64 -6.62 28.72 -21.37
CA SER A 64 -7.54 29.29 -20.39
C SER A 64 -7.83 28.32 -19.25
N TYR A 65 -8.03 28.86 -18.06
CA TYR A 65 -8.41 28.12 -16.85
C TYR A 65 -9.93 27.92 -16.72
N ALA A 66 -10.70 28.23 -17.76
CA ALA A 66 -12.15 28.03 -17.75
C ALA A 66 -12.49 26.54 -17.61
N ALA A 67 -13.47 26.23 -16.77
CA ALA A 67 -13.89 24.88 -16.42
C ALA A 67 -14.35 24.09 -17.64
N GLN A 68 -15.06 24.72 -18.59
CA GLN A 68 -15.52 24.03 -19.81
C GLN A 68 -14.33 23.60 -20.69
N GLU A 69 -13.30 24.44 -20.80
CA GLU A 69 -12.13 24.08 -21.59
C GLU A 69 -11.27 23.04 -20.88
N ASP A 70 -11.16 23.12 -19.54
CA ASP A 70 -10.47 22.12 -18.73
C ASP A 70 -11.12 20.74 -18.87
N ARG A 71 -12.45 20.67 -18.76
CA ARG A 71 -13.24 19.46 -19.03
C ARG A 71 -13.03 18.90 -20.43
N ALA A 72 -12.95 19.77 -21.44
CA ALA A 72 -12.74 19.33 -22.82
C ALA A 72 -11.33 18.72 -23.03
N ARG A 73 -10.32 19.22 -22.31
CA ARG A 73 -8.93 18.74 -22.42
C ARG A 73 -8.66 17.51 -21.55
N HIS A 74 -9.09 17.58 -20.30
CA HIS A 74 -8.68 16.65 -19.25
C HIS A 74 -9.84 15.85 -18.69
N GLY A 75 -11.10 16.17 -19.00
CA GLY A 75 -12.26 15.42 -18.54
C GLY A 75 -12.38 14.05 -19.20
N LEU A 76 -12.84 13.06 -18.44
CA LEU A 76 -13.26 11.77 -18.97
C LEU A 76 -14.70 11.91 -19.47
N ASN A 77 -14.92 11.72 -20.77
CA ASN A 77 -16.24 11.97 -21.40
C ASN A 77 -16.78 13.38 -21.15
N GLY A 78 -15.88 14.37 -21.05
CA GLY A 78 -16.24 15.77 -20.78
C GLY A 78 -16.58 16.09 -19.32
N SER A 79 -16.32 15.16 -18.38
CA SER A 79 -16.51 15.36 -16.94
C SER A 79 -15.21 15.16 -16.17
N THR A 80 -14.94 15.98 -15.15
CA THR A 80 -13.86 15.71 -14.20
C THR A 80 -14.35 14.92 -12.97
N TYR A 81 -15.66 14.82 -12.79
CA TYR A 81 -16.32 14.08 -11.71
C TYR A 81 -16.62 12.64 -12.12
N GLY A 82 -16.80 11.79 -11.10
CA GLY A 82 -17.27 10.41 -11.27
C GLY A 82 -16.32 9.49 -12.04
N ARG A 83 -15.03 9.83 -12.06
CA ARG A 83 -13.98 8.99 -12.67
C ARG A 83 -12.99 8.49 -11.64
N VAL A 84 -12.29 7.43 -11.99
CA VAL A 84 -11.18 6.86 -11.24
C VAL A 84 -10.00 6.71 -12.19
N THR A 85 -8.83 7.18 -11.78
CA THR A 85 -7.58 6.94 -12.50
C THR A 85 -6.69 6.02 -11.68
N ALA A 86 -6.46 4.82 -12.18
CA ALA A 86 -5.53 3.88 -11.57
C ALA A 86 -4.11 4.19 -12.05
N TYR A 87 -3.21 4.44 -11.11
CA TYR A 87 -1.78 4.47 -11.41
C TYR A 87 -1.23 3.07 -11.38
N CYS A 88 -0.63 2.70 -12.49
CA CYS A 88 0.02 1.42 -12.68
C CYS A 88 1.53 1.64 -12.61
N CYS A 89 2.20 0.89 -11.74
CA CYS A 89 3.65 0.85 -11.59
C CYS A 89 4.14 -0.59 -11.86
N PRO A 90 4.44 -0.95 -13.12
CA PRO A 90 4.75 -2.31 -13.55
C PRO A 90 5.90 -3.00 -12.80
N HIS A 91 6.80 -2.23 -12.18
CA HIS A 91 7.99 -2.75 -11.49
C HIS A 91 7.90 -2.64 -9.97
N ASP A 92 6.74 -2.30 -9.41
CA ASP A 92 6.55 -2.35 -7.96
C ASP A 92 6.54 -3.80 -7.45
N GLN A 93 7.48 -4.10 -6.57
CA GLN A 93 7.62 -5.43 -6.00
C GLN A 93 6.77 -5.65 -4.75
N VAL A 94 6.45 -4.61 -3.99
CA VAL A 94 5.67 -4.78 -2.75
C VAL A 94 4.23 -5.16 -3.09
N ILE A 95 3.64 -4.50 -4.07
CA ILE A 95 2.28 -4.72 -4.57
C ILE A 95 2.18 -5.97 -5.45
N SER A 96 3.28 -6.41 -6.07
CA SER A 96 3.34 -7.65 -6.85
C SER A 96 3.52 -8.92 -6.03
N ALA A 97 3.74 -8.80 -4.72
CA ALA A 97 3.85 -9.95 -3.83
C ALA A 97 2.71 -10.94 -4.09
N VAL A 98 3.02 -12.24 -4.17
CA VAL A 98 2.05 -13.27 -4.58
C VAL A 98 0.80 -13.29 -3.70
N THR A 99 0.88 -12.84 -2.45
CA THR A 99 -0.23 -12.74 -1.49
C THR A 99 -1.05 -11.45 -1.61
N VAL A 100 -0.58 -10.49 -2.42
CA VAL A 100 -1.22 -9.17 -2.63
C VAL A 100 -1.73 -9.08 -4.06
N GLN A 101 -0.82 -9.13 -5.05
CA GLN A 101 -1.11 -8.98 -6.48
C GLN A 101 -2.07 -7.81 -6.78
N GLY A 102 -1.74 -6.63 -6.24
CA GLY A 102 -2.58 -5.45 -6.35
C GLY A 102 -2.63 -4.89 -7.78
N ILE A 103 -3.77 -4.26 -8.11
CA ILE A 103 -3.98 -3.61 -9.42
C ILE A 103 -3.01 -2.45 -9.67
N GLY A 104 -2.45 -1.84 -8.61
CA GLY A 104 -1.47 -0.76 -8.72
C GLY A 104 -0.12 -1.20 -9.30
N TRP A 105 0.20 -2.49 -9.29
CA TRP A 105 1.38 -3.04 -9.97
C TRP A 105 1.03 -3.51 -11.39
N ARG A 106 0.03 -4.39 -11.51
CA ARG A 106 -0.29 -5.11 -12.76
C ARG A 106 -1.13 -4.28 -13.74
N GLY A 107 -1.71 -3.18 -13.27
CA GLY A 107 -2.80 -2.52 -13.98
C GLY A 107 -3.95 -3.50 -14.24
N ILE A 108 -4.75 -3.16 -15.23
CA ILE A 108 -5.95 -3.89 -15.63
C ILE A 108 -5.90 -4.05 -17.15
N SER A 109 -5.94 -5.29 -17.61
CA SER A 109 -5.92 -5.56 -19.05
C SER A 109 -7.24 -5.16 -19.71
N LYS A 110 -7.25 -5.08 -21.04
CA LYS A 110 -8.46 -4.79 -21.81
C LYS A 110 -9.62 -5.76 -21.48
N HIS A 111 -9.34 -7.07 -21.42
CA HIS A 111 -10.35 -8.09 -21.09
C HIS A 111 -10.89 -7.90 -19.67
N GLU A 112 -10.02 -7.60 -18.70
CA GLU A 112 -10.47 -7.35 -17.33
C GLU A 112 -11.32 -6.08 -17.22
N LEU A 113 -10.97 -5.01 -17.96
CA LEU A 113 -11.80 -3.80 -18.02
C LEU A 113 -13.20 -4.09 -18.58
N GLU A 114 -13.28 -4.93 -19.62
CA GLU A 114 -14.54 -5.39 -20.21
C GLU A 114 -15.38 -6.18 -19.18
N ASP A 115 -14.77 -7.13 -18.46
CA ASP A 115 -15.44 -7.92 -17.42
C ASP A 115 -15.90 -7.09 -16.21
N ILE A 116 -15.13 -6.07 -15.83
CA ILE A 116 -15.48 -5.15 -14.74
C ILE A 116 -16.66 -4.25 -15.15
N GLY A 117 -16.80 -3.94 -16.44
CA GLY A 117 -17.86 -3.06 -16.95
C GLY A 117 -17.65 -1.59 -16.58
N ALA A 118 -16.40 -1.14 -16.43
CA ALA A 118 -16.06 0.22 -15.98
C ALA A 118 -15.74 1.22 -17.10
N ALA A 119 -16.18 0.92 -18.32
CA ALA A 119 -15.96 1.79 -19.47
C ALA A 119 -16.48 3.21 -19.18
N GLY A 120 -15.62 4.21 -19.39
CA GLY A 120 -15.97 5.61 -19.15
C GLY A 120 -15.98 6.06 -17.68
N ILE A 121 -15.54 5.21 -16.75
CA ILE A 121 -15.35 5.55 -15.33
C ILE A 121 -13.89 5.36 -14.93
N LEU A 122 -13.31 4.20 -15.25
CA LEU A 122 -11.95 3.85 -14.87
C LEU A 122 -10.99 4.07 -16.03
N THR A 123 -9.92 4.80 -15.76
CA THR A 123 -8.78 4.98 -16.67
C THR A 123 -7.47 4.61 -15.98
N GLN A 124 -6.39 4.51 -16.75
CA GLN A 124 -5.09 4.10 -16.25
C GLN A 124 -3.97 5.02 -16.75
N ARG A 125 -2.99 5.29 -15.87
CA ARG A 125 -1.68 5.85 -16.26
C ARG A 125 -0.59 4.89 -15.84
N VAL A 126 0.40 4.69 -16.71
CA VAL A 126 1.55 3.84 -16.42
C VAL A 126 2.75 4.71 -16.06
N PHE A 127 3.31 4.47 -14.88
CA PHE A 127 4.57 5.03 -14.43
C PHE A 127 5.64 3.95 -14.58
N ALA A 128 6.46 4.05 -15.62
CA ALA A 128 7.56 3.14 -15.90
C ALA A 128 8.73 3.84 -16.59
N SER A 129 9.94 3.40 -16.31
CA SER A 129 11.14 3.90 -17.01
C SER A 129 11.04 3.64 -18.51
N GLY A 130 11.32 4.67 -19.32
CA GLY A 130 11.21 4.60 -20.77
C GLY A 130 9.79 4.74 -21.32
N PHE A 131 8.77 4.90 -20.46
CA PHE A 131 7.39 5.14 -20.86
C PHE A 131 6.89 6.50 -20.34
N PRO A 132 6.76 7.52 -21.20
CA PRO A 132 6.29 8.84 -20.78
C PRO A 132 4.88 8.78 -20.17
N VAL A 133 4.72 9.32 -18.97
CA VAL A 133 3.43 9.49 -18.30
C VAL A 133 2.63 10.55 -19.06
N GLY A 134 1.34 10.30 -19.26
CA GLY A 134 0.44 11.24 -19.93
C GLY A 134 0.18 10.98 -21.40
N ILE A 135 0.74 9.89 -21.95
CA ILE A 135 0.41 9.43 -23.30
C ILE A 135 -0.66 8.33 -23.26
N GLN A 136 -1.46 8.25 -24.32
CA GLN A 136 -2.41 7.17 -24.51
C GLN A 136 -1.83 6.08 -25.41
N LYS A 137 -1.18 5.08 -24.83
CA LYS A 137 -0.56 3.96 -25.54
C LYS A 137 -0.64 2.67 -24.73
N PRO A 138 -0.64 1.49 -25.38
CA PRO A 138 -0.47 0.24 -24.66
C PRO A 138 0.92 0.18 -24.03
N TYR A 139 0.99 -0.35 -22.80
CA TYR A 139 2.22 -0.77 -22.15
C TYR A 139 2.23 -2.30 -22.06
N ARG A 140 3.21 -2.90 -22.73
CA ARG A 140 3.41 -4.35 -22.81
C ARG A 140 4.50 -4.71 -21.81
N TYR A 141 4.15 -5.50 -20.79
CA TYR A 141 4.99 -5.63 -19.60
C TYR A 141 6.40 -6.12 -19.90
N TRP A 142 6.53 -7.10 -20.78
CA TRP A 142 7.81 -7.75 -21.06
C TRP A 142 8.63 -6.99 -22.10
N GLU A 143 7.97 -6.38 -23.08
CA GLU A 143 8.57 -5.72 -24.23
C GLU A 143 8.94 -4.26 -23.95
N ASP A 144 8.16 -3.60 -23.08
CA ASP A 144 8.39 -2.20 -22.67
C ASP A 144 9.13 -2.12 -21.32
N ASP A 145 9.61 -3.26 -20.79
CA ASP A 145 10.51 -3.30 -19.64
C ASP A 145 11.82 -2.53 -19.94
N TRP A 146 12.27 -1.73 -18.99
CA TRP A 146 13.47 -0.88 -19.14
C TRP A 146 14.77 -1.65 -19.39
N ARG A 147 14.80 -2.96 -19.12
CA ARG A 147 15.93 -3.87 -19.36
C ARG A 147 15.73 -4.72 -20.62
N HIS A 148 14.59 -4.62 -21.30
CA HIS A 148 14.31 -5.40 -22.51
C HIS A 148 15.36 -5.17 -23.59
N GLY A 149 15.93 -6.25 -24.13
CA GLY A 149 16.94 -6.21 -25.19
C GLY A 149 18.30 -5.63 -24.79
N LYS A 150 18.54 -5.33 -23.50
CA LYS A 150 19.83 -4.82 -23.00
C LYS A 150 20.77 -5.96 -22.61
N GLN A 151 22.08 -5.75 -22.77
CA GLN A 151 23.09 -6.75 -22.44
C GLN A 151 23.48 -6.69 -20.95
N GLY A 152 23.88 -7.83 -20.41
CA GLY A 152 24.39 -7.93 -19.02
C GLY A 152 23.34 -7.75 -17.92
N THR A 153 22.05 -7.76 -18.25
CA THR A 153 20.95 -7.62 -17.29
C THR A 153 20.71 -8.91 -16.51
N LYS A 154 20.20 -8.79 -15.28
CA LYS A 154 19.79 -9.94 -14.48
C LYS A 154 18.56 -10.61 -15.12
N PRO A 155 18.45 -11.96 -15.08
CA PRO A 155 17.35 -12.68 -15.72
C PRO A 155 16.00 -12.42 -15.03
N GLY A 156 14.92 -12.51 -15.81
CA GLY A 156 13.55 -12.39 -15.33
C GLY A 156 13.01 -10.95 -15.31
N PHE A 157 11.73 -10.81 -14.96
CA PHE A 157 11.02 -9.52 -14.97
C PHE A 157 11.41 -8.58 -13.82
N TRP A 158 11.96 -9.12 -12.74
CA TRP A 158 12.21 -8.34 -11.53
C TRP A 158 13.63 -7.80 -11.43
N TYR A 159 13.73 -6.52 -11.08
CA TYR A 159 14.94 -5.90 -10.56
C TYR A 159 14.60 -5.11 -9.27
N PRO A 160 15.34 -5.33 -8.16
CA PRO A 160 16.22 -6.47 -7.91
C PRO A 160 15.51 -7.81 -8.13
N PRO A 161 16.20 -8.94 -8.39
CA PRO A 161 15.53 -10.21 -8.63
C PRO A 161 14.62 -10.60 -7.46
N SER A 162 13.39 -11.02 -7.75
CA SER A 162 12.43 -11.44 -6.73
C SER A 162 13.05 -12.50 -5.82
N PRO A 163 13.06 -12.36 -4.49
CA PRO A 163 13.63 -13.37 -3.61
C PRO A 163 12.78 -14.65 -3.59
N PRO A 164 13.38 -15.83 -3.31
CA PRO A 164 12.61 -17.04 -3.04
C PRO A 164 11.85 -16.90 -1.73
N ALA A 165 10.63 -17.46 -1.65
CA ALA A 165 9.91 -17.55 -0.39
C ALA A 165 10.69 -18.45 0.59
N LYS A 166 10.99 -17.92 1.77
CA LYS A 166 11.69 -18.65 2.83
C LYS A 166 10.75 -18.90 3.99
N PHE A 167 10.80 -20.10 4.56
CA PHE A 167 10.14 -20.36 5.83
C PHE A 167 10.88 -19.59 6.94
N ASN A 168 10.18 -18.67 7.61
CA ASN A 168 10.72 -17.95 8.74
C ASN A 168 10.19 -18.59 10.03
N LEU A 169 10.97 -19.50 10.63
CA LEU A 169 10.60 -20.17 11.88
C LEU A 169 10.33 -19.16 13.01
N ILE A 170 11.18 -18.14 13.15
CA ILE A 170 11.00 -17.10 14.17
C ILE A 170 9.69 -16.35 13.91
N GLY A 171 9.40 -15.97 12.67
CA GLY A 171 8.13 -15.37 12.28
C GLY A 171 6.92 -16.27 12.52
N ALA A 172 7.04 -17.57 12.25
CA ALA A 172 5.98 -18.56 12.45
C ALA A 172 5.69 -18.81 13.93
N ILE A 173 6.73 -18.84 14.78
CA ILE A 173 6.57 -18.92 16.24
C ILE A 173 5.97 -17.62 16.77
N LYS A 174 6.50 -16.45 16.35
CA LYS A 174 5.99 -15.12 16.72
C LYS A 174 4.54 -14.89 16.26
N GLY A 175 4.06 -15.61 15.24
CA GLY A 175 2.70 -15.51 14.72
C GLY A 175 1.68 -16.44 15.40
N ASN A 176 2.10 -17.32 16.32
CA ASN A 176 1.20 -18.19 17.06
C ASN A 176 0.92 -17.63 18.45
N GLU A 177 -0.35 -17.52 18.80
CA GLU A 177 -0.81 -16.98 20.09
C GLU A 177 -0.97 -18.07 21.17
N SER A 178 -0.79 -19.35 20.82
CA SER A 178 -0.96 -20.49 21.74
C SER A 178 0.29 -21.36 21.83
N VAL A 179 0.53 -21.92 23.02
CA VAL A 179 1.66 -22.85 23.29
C VAL A 179 1.59 -24.09 22.39
N LEU A 180 0.39 -24.60 22.12
CA LEU A 180 0.15 -25.71 21.19
C LEU A 180 0.51 -25.33 19.74
N GLY A 181 0.16 -24.11 19.30
CA GLY A 181 0.53 -23.61 17.97
C GLY A 181 2.03 -23.42 17.80
N VAL A 182 2.72 -22.97 18.85
CA VAL A 182 4.20 -22.88 18.90
C VAL A 182 4.83 -24.27 18.79
N ALA A 183 4.34 -25.26 19.56
CA ALA A 183 4.84 -26.63 19.52
C ALA A 183 4.63 -27.29 18.14
N ALA A 184 3.44 -27.13 17.54
CA ALA A 184 3.17 -27.62 16.19
C ALA A 184 4.07 -26.98 15.12
N THR A 185 4.36 -25.69 15.27
CA THR A 185 5.29 -24.97 14.39
C THR A 185 6.71 -25.51 14.51
N LEU A 186 7.19 -25.78 15.72
CA LEU A 186 8.52 -26.36 15.95
C LEU A 186 8.63 -27.78 15.35
N VAL A 187 7.59 -28.60 15.49
CA VAL A 187 7.56 -29.97 14.94
C VAL A 187 7.55 -29.97 13.40
N THR A 188 6.85 -29.03 12.77
CA THR A 188 6.73 -28.95 11.30
C THR A 188 7.87 -28.17 10.64
N ALA A 189 8.63 -27.37 11.40
CA ALA A 189 9.70 -26.52 10.90
C ALA A 189 10.76 -27.26 10.06
N PRO A 190 11.28 -28.44 10.44
CA PRO A 190 12.30 -29.12 9.65
C PRO A 190 11.81 -29.47 8.24
N LEU A 191 10.55 -29.92 8.12
CA LEU A 191 9.92 -30.20 6.83
C LEU A 191 9.76 -28.91 6.00
N MET A 192 9.32 -27.82 6.62
CA MET A 192 9.16 -26.53 5.95
C MET A 192 10.50 -25.93 5.48
N PHE A 193 11.58 -26.11 6.25
CA PHE A 193 12.93 -25.70 5.83
C PHE A 193 13.43 -26.55 4.65
N VAL A 194 13.19 -27.86 4.66
CA VAL A 194 13.54 -28.74 3.53
C VAL A 194 12.75 -28.35 2.28
N VAL A 195 11.43 -28.16 2.41
CA VAL A 195 10.55 -27.79 1.28
C VAL A 195 10.94 -26.43 0.71
N THR A 196 11.13 -25.41 1.57
CA THR A 196 11.52 -24.06 1.11
C THR A 196 12.95 -23.99 0.61
N GLY A 197 13.85 -24.82 1.16
CA GLY A 197 15.22 -24.98 0.65
C GLY A 197 15.25 -25.59 -0.75
N ILE A 198 14.49 -26.67 -0.97
CA ILE A 198 14.34 -27.30 -2.29
C ILE A 198 13.67 -26.33 -3.28
N SER A 199 12.58 -25.68 -2.90
CA SER A 199 11.90 -24.73 -3.80
C SER A 199 12.80 -23.55 -4.14
N SER A 200 13.53 -23.00 -3.16
CA SER A 200 14.50 -21.93 -3.39
C SER A 200 15.62 -22.37 -4.34
N ALA A 201 16.16 -23.58 -4.18
CA ALA A 201 17.21 -24.11 -5.05
C ALA A 201 16.72 -24.36 -6.48
N LEU A 202 15.45 -24.76 -6.64
CA LEU A 202 14.80 -24.98 -7.93
C LEU A 202 14.20 -23.71 -8.55
N ASN A 203 14.45 -22.53 -7.97
CA ASN A 203 13.88 -21.27 -8.46
C ASN A 203 12.32 -21.25 -8.45
N MET A 204 11.71 -22.03 -7.56
CA MET A 204 10.27 -22.15 -7.39
C MET A 204 9.80 -21.30 -6.19
N LEU A 205 8.52 -20.87 -6.21
CA LEU A 205 7.89 -20.11 -5.12
C LEU A 205 8.59 -18.76 -4.84
N ARG A 206 8.74 -17.93 -5.86
CA ARG A 206 9.21 -16.54 -5.70
C ARG A 206 8.19 -15.69 -4.93
N VAL A 207 8.67 -14.66 -4.24
CA VAL A 207 7.82 -13.75 -3.45
C VAL A 207 6.94 -12.89 -4.34
N ASN A 208 7.42 -12.50 -5.52
CA ASN A 208 6.71 -11.65 -6.47
C ASN A 208 6.07 -12.52 -7.56
N ALA A 209 4.85 -12.18 -7.95
CA ALA A 209 4.20 -12.79 -9.12
C ALA A 209 4.79 -12.19 -10.40
N ASP A 210 5.07 -13.00 -11.41
CA ASP A 210 5.44 -12.46 -12.72
C ASP A 210 4.20 -12.00 -13.50
N PRO A 211 4.31 -10.95 -14.32
CA PRO A 211 3.22 -10.57 -15.22
C PRO A 211 2.97 -11.72 -16.21
N PRO A 212 1.70 -12.05 -16.53
CA PRO A 212 1.39 -13.06 -17.55
C PRO A 212 2.10 -12.78 -18.88
N GLN A 213 2.42 -13.82 -19.65
CA GLN A 213 2.98 -13.62 -20.99
C GLN A 213 2.00 -12.84 -21.87
N GLY A 214 2.51 -11.86 -22.61
CA GLY A 214 1.70 -10.96 -23.44
C GLY A 214 0.82 -9.96 -22.65
N TRP A 215 1.00 -9.86 -21.32
CA TRP A 215 0.24 -8.94 -20.50
C TRP A 215 0.42 -7.50 -20.97
N THR A 216 -0.70 -6.86 -21.33
CA THR A 216 -0.73 -5.51 -21.87
C THR A 216 -1.81 -4.72 -21.14
N VAL A 217 -1.43 -3.53 -20.67
CA VAL A 217 -2.34 -2.54 -20.09
C VAL A 217 -2.49 -1.39 -21.06
N VAL A 218 -3.69 -0.83 -21.15
CA VAL A 218 -3.93 0.38 -21.95
C VAL A 218 -3.80 1.57 -21.02
N ALA A 219 -2.78 2.43 -21.23
CA ALA A 219 -2.79 3.75 -20.63
C ALA A 219 -3.81 4.59 -21.42
N ASP A 220 -5.00 4.77 -20.86
CA ASP A 220 -6.15 5.38 -21.52
C ASP A 220 -6.67 6.64 -20.80
N ALA A 221 -6.03 7.05 -19.70
CA ALA A 221 -6.33 8.31 -19.06
C ALA A 221 -6.16 9.50 -20.04
N PRO A 222 -6.94 10.59 -19.87
CA PRO A 222 -6.83 11.77 -20.72
C PRO A 222 -5.37 12.23 -20.86
N ALA A 223 -4.97 12.62 -22.07
CA ALA A 223 -3.60 13.01 -22.32
C ALA A 223 -3.21 14.21 -21.43
N LEU A 224 -1.96 14.21 -20.96
CA LEU A 224 -1.40 15.37 -20.27
C LEU A 224 -0.87 16.35 -21.30
N ASP A 225 -0.88 17.63 -20.93
CA ASP A 225 -0.37 18.71 -21.79
C ASP A 225 1.10 18.52 -22.11
N ASP A 226 1.86 18.17 -21.08
CA ASP A 226 3.30 17.91 -21.14
C ASP A 226 3.58 16.50 -20.62
N PRO A 227 3.52 15.47 -21.49
CA PRO A 227 3.94 14.13 -21.10
C PRO A 227 5.39 14.12 -20.62
N PHE A 228 5.67 13.36 -19.55
CA PHE A 228 6.98 13.42 -18.88
C PHE A 228 7.51 12.03 -18.53
N SER A 229 8.83 11.89 -18.48
CA SER A 229 9.47 10.67 -17.96
C SER A 229 9.38 10.67 -16.44
N PRO A 230 8.82 9.61 -15.82
CA PRO A 230 8.73 9.53 -14.36
C PRO A 230 10.14 9.38 -13.77
N LYS A 231 10.32 9.91 -12.56
CA LYS A 231 11.59 9.87 -11.82
C LYS A 231 11.38 9.54 -10.35
N ALA A 232 12.24 8.68 -9.82
CA ALA A 232 12.27 8.33 -8.42
C ALA A 232 13.09 9.33 -7.61
N LEU A 233 12.58 9.67 -6.43
CA LEU A 233 13.30 10.45 -5.44
C LEU A 233 13.43 9.61 -4.18
N ARG A 234 14.67 9.42 -3.71
CA ARG A 234 14.97 8.78 -2.43
C ARG A 234 15.76 9.76 -1.57
N PHE A 235 15.29 10.02 -0.35
CA PHE A 235 15.85 11.04 0.55
C PHE A 235 16.04 12.41 -0.14
N GLY A 236 15.05 12.81 -0.95
CA GLY A 236 15.07 14.08 -1.71
C GLY A 236 16.01 14.11 -2.91
N LYS A 237 16.69 13.01 -3.24
CA LYS A 237 17.66 12.93 -4.34
C LYS A 237 17.13 12.06 -5.48
N PRO A 238 17.35 12.44 -6.76
CA PRO A 238 17.05 11.57 -7.89
C PRO A 238 17.78 10.24 -7.77
N VAL A 239 17.08 9.15 -8.07
CA VAL A 239 17.65 7.81 -8.15
C VAL A 239 18.08 7.53 -9.59
N GLU A 240 19.25 6.92 -9.76
CA GLU A 240 19.67 6.26 -11.00
C GLU A 240 19.99 4.81 -10.67
N THR A 241 19.32 3.88 -11.34
CA THR A 241 19.52 2.44 -11.18
C THR A 241 20.09 1.84 -12.45
N ARG A 242 21.10 0.97 -12.30
CA ARG A 242 21.76 0.27 -13.40
C ARG A 242 21.65 -1.25 -13.27
N ASP A 243 21.43 -1.92 -14.39
CA ASP A 243 21.49 -3.39 -14.51
C ASP A 243 22.08 -3.75 -15.87
N GLY A 244 23.35 -4.19 -15.90
CA GLY A 244 24.10 -4.29 -17.15
C GLY A 244 24.12 -2.94 -17.89
N ASP A 245 23.74 -2.95 -19.16
CA ASP A 245 23.64 -1.75 -20.01
C ASP A 245 22.31 -0.98 -19.82
N ALA A 246 21.39 -1.47 -19.01
CA ALA A 246 20.13 -0.79 -18.72
C ALA A 246 20.32 0.29 -17.66
N VAL A 247 19.68 1.45 -17.87
CA VAL A 247 19.65 2.58 -16.93
C VAL A 247 18.20 3.01 -16.72
N SER A 248 17.84 3.32 -15.49
CA SER A 248 16.50 3.72 -15.11
C SER A 248 16.53 4.82 -14.05
N ASP A 249 15.76 5.87 -14.28
CA ASP A 249 15.58 6.99 -13.33
C ASP A 249 14.36 6.82 -12.42
N PHE A 250 13.54 5.77 -12.62
CA PHE A 250 12.29 5.55 -11.87
C PHE A 250 12.28 4.23 -11.08
N ASN A 251 12.88 3.17 -11.61
CA ASN A 251 13.07 1.94 -10.84
C ASN A 251 14.18 2.09 -9.82
N GLU A 252 13.95 1.58 -8.63
CA GLU A 252 14.89 1.68 -7.51
C GLU A 252 15.57 0.33 -7.21
N GLY A 253 16.71 0.39 -6.52
CA GLY A 253 17.36 -0.78 -5.91
C GLY A 253 16.67 -1.20 -4.62
N ASN A 254 17.30 -2.07 -3.82
CA ASN A 254 16.74 -2.46 -2.51
C ASN A 254 16.47 -1.21 -1.66
N ASP A 255 15.44 -1.26 -0.80
CA ASP A 255 15.09 -0.21 0.14
C ASP A 255 15.28 -0.70 1.59
N PRO A 256 16.54 -0.83 2.06
CA PRO A 256 16.79 -1.37 3.37
C PRO A 256 16.46 -0.35 4.47
N PRO A 257 15.82 -0.75 5.57
CA PRO A 257 15.53 0.14 6.69
C PRO A 257 16.78 0.83 7.26
N ALA A 258 17.95 0.18 7.17
CA ALA A 258 19.21 0.76 7.63
C ALA A 258 19.61 2.04 6.88
N ALA A 259 19.11 2.26 5.65
CA ALA A 259 19.35 3.48 4.88
C ALA A 259 18.59 4.70 5.42
N TRP A 260 17.48 4.48 6.13
CA TRP A 260 16.61 5.54 6.63
C TRP A 260 17.16 6.29 7.85
N ARG A 261 18.25 5.76 8.43
CA ARG A 261 19.03 6.41 9.48
C ARG A 261 19.64 7.72 9.01
N ASP A 262 19.88 8.62 9.96
CA ASP A 262 20.40 9.95 9.72
C ASP A 262 21.87 9.89 9.29
N ALA A 263 22.12 10.23 8.03
CA ALA A 263 23.46 10.24 7.46
C ALA A 263 24.33 11.40 7.98
N SER A 264 23.73 12.41 8.61
CA SER A 264 24.42 13.62 9.07
C SER A 264 25.03 13.51 10.47
N LYS A 265 24.70 12.45 11.23
CA LYS A 265 25.22 12.24 12.58
C LYS A 265 26.73 12.10 12.60
N THR A 266 27.38 12.98 13.34
CA THR A 266 28.82 12.85 13.64
C THR A 266 29.04 11.78 14.70
N ASP A 267 30.29 11.34 14.89
CA ASP A 267 30.62 10.38 15.95
C ASP A 267 30.36 10.95 17.36
N ALA A 268 30.31 12.28 17.52
CA ALA A 268 29.94 12.92 18.78
C ALA A 268 28.42 12.89 19.04
N ASP A 269 27.61 12.86 17.98
CA ASP A 269 26.14 12.79 18.08
C ASP A 269 25.64 11.35 18.29
N LYS A 270 26.45 10.37 17.91
CA LYS A 270 26.15 8.94 18.07
C LYS A 270 26.24 8.52 19.53
N ARG A 271 25.24 7.77 19.96
CA ARG A 271 25.21 7.16 21.29
C ARG A 271 25.75 5.74 21.28
N ALA A 272 26.64 5.44 22.21
CA ALA A 272 27.22 4.10 22.38
C ALA A 272 26.19 3.04 22.79
N ASP A 273 25.09 3.44 23.42
CA ASP A 273 24.02 2.56 23.90
C ASP A 273 22.82 2.46 22.96
N ASP A 274 22.91 3.07 21.77
CA ASP A 274 21.85 3.13 20.78
C ASP A 274 22.12 2.15 19.62
N PRO A 275 21.24 1.15 19.39
CA PRO A 275 21.45 0.13 18.36
C PRO A 275 21.44 0.67 16.93
N TYR A 276 20.81 1.82 16.65
CA TYR A 276 20.81 2.42 15.31
C TYR A 276 22.13 3.14 15.02
N ASP A 277 22.67 3.82 16.02
CA ASP A 277 23.94 4.57 15.92
C ASP A 277 25.14 3.63 15.83
N GLN A 278 25.07 2.48 16.53
CA GLN A 278 26.10 1.44 16.51
C GLN A 278 25.94 0.43 15.36
N TYR A 279 24.91 0.57 14.51
CA TYR A 279 24.66 -0.38 13.43
C TYR A 279 25.70 -0.23 12.30
N ASN A 280 26.38 -1.33 11.99
CA ASN A 280 27.34 -1.44 10.90
C ASN A 280 26.66 -1.97 9.63
N ALA A 281 26.59 -1.14 8.60
CA ALA A 281 25.98 -1.50 7.32
C ALA A 281 26.67 -2.71 6.68
N LYS A 282 25.89 -3.73 6.30
CA LYS A 282 26.40 -4.97 5.68
C LYS A 282 26.58 -4.88 4.17
N ASN A 283 25.99 -3.87 3.53
CA ASN A 283 26.10 -3.61 2.10
C ASN A 283 25.96 -2.10 1.83
N ALA A 284 26.26 -1.69 0.58
CA ALA A 284 26.20 -0.29 0.16
C ALA A 284 24.79 0.31 0.31
N ASP A 285 23.75 -0.44 -0.04
CA ASP A 285 22.36 0.00 0.07
C ASP A 285 21.98 0.31 1.53
N SER A 286 22.58 -0.38 2.51
CA SER A 286 22.29 -0.25 3.96
C SER A 286 23.04 0.89 4.66
N VAL A 287 23.90 1.62 3.94
CA VAL A 287 24.55 2.81 4.47
C VAL A 287 23.49 3.89 4.72
N ALA A 288 23.60 4.59 5.86
CA ALA A 288 22.69 5.67 6.21
C ALA A 288 22.67 6.75 5.13
N GLN A 289 21.48 7.11 4.68
CA GLN A 289 21.22 8.10 3.62
C GLN A 289 20.11 9.08 4.00
N GLY A 290 19.36 8.79 5.06
CA GLY A 290 18.26 9.60 5.56
C GLY A 290 18.69 10.85 6.33
N THR A 291 17.70 11.46 6.97
CA THR A 291 17.82 12.66 7.81
C THR A 291 17.36 12.35 9.23
N ALA A 292 17.54 13.31 10.14
CA ALA A 292 16.99 13.22 11.49
C ALA A 292 15.46 12.93 11.50
N GLU A 293 14.72 13.50 10.54
CA GLU A 293 13.28 13.30 10.42
C GLU A 293 12.92 11.87 9.98
N THR A 294 13.63 11.33 8.97
CA THR A 294 13.37 9.96 8.48
C THR A 294 13.76 8.92 9.53
N GLU A 295 14.86 9.14 10.26
CA GLU A 295 15.24 8.26 11.35
C GLU A 295 14.24 8.32 12.52
N ALA A 296 13.73 9.51 12.85
CA ALA A 296 12.70 9.67 13.87
C ALA A 296 11.40 8.94 13.50
N ALA A 297 10.99 9.04 12.23
CA ALA A 297 9.84 8.30 11.71
C ALA A 297 10.06 6.78 11.77
N GLN A 298 11.23 6.29 11.34
CA GLN A 298 11.61 4.88 11.46
C GLN A 298 11.55 4.40 12.91
N ARG A 299 12.15 5.14 13.85
CA ARG A 299 12.14 4.80 15.28
C ARG A 299 10.72 4.75 15.84
N TYR A 300 9.83 5.61 15.37
CA TYR A 300 8.42 5.60 15.78
C TYR A 300 7.71 4.31 15.32
N GLU A 301 7.90 3.91 14.06
CA GLU A 301 7.36 2.66 13.50
C GLU A 301 7.94 1.43 14.20
N ASP A 302 9.26 1.39 14.35
CA ASP A 302 9.98 0.31 15.03
C ASP A 302 9.52 0.15 16.48
N ARG A 303 9.23 1.24 17.19
CA ARG A 303 8.64 1.16 18.55
C ARG A 303 7.25 0.51 18.55
N ALA A 304 6.42 0.75 17.53
CA ALA A 304 5.13 0.10 17.42
C ALA A 304 5.28 -1.42 17.20
N LEU A 305 6.18 -1.80 16.29
CA LEU A 305 6.56 -3.20 16.06
C LEU A 305 7.13 -3.83 17.34
N MET A 306 7.95 -3.09 18.08
CA MET A 306 8.60 -3.58 19.30
C MET A 306 7.59 -3.91 20.38
N ARG A 307 6.58 -3.04 20.57
CA ARG A 307 5.50 -3.31 21.52
C ARG A 307 4.70 -4.55 21.13
N MET A 308 4.45 -4.76 19.84
CA MET A 308 3.78 -5.96 19.35
C MET A 308 4.62 -7.22 19.59
N GLU A 309 5.92 -7.18 19.30
CA GLU A 309 6.83 -8.31 19.51
C GLU A 309 7.02 -8.63 20.99
N ALA A 310 7.15 -7.62 21.86
CA ALA A 310 7.32 -7.80 23.30
C ALA A 310 6.11 -8.55 23.90
N ARG A 311 4.88 -8.15 23.55
CA ARG A 311 3.65 -8.87 23.98
C ARG A 311 3.64 -10.33 23.54
N ARG A 312 4.19 -10.64 22.36
CA ARG A 312 4.26 -12.01 21.81
C ARG A 312 5.30 -12.88 22.50
N THR A 313 6.23 -12.31 23.27
CA THR A 313 7.17 -13.12 24.08
C THR A 313 6.50 -13.79 25.26
N LEU A 314 5.30 -13.32 25.66
CA LEU A 314 4.60 -13.73 26.88
C LEU A 314 5.44 -13.57 28.17
N ASN A 315 6.49 -12.75 28.12
CA ASN A 315 7.25 -12.41 29.31
C ASN A 315 6.44 -11.42 30.16
N THR A 316 5.81 -11.92 31.22
CA THR A 316 4.97 -11.12 32.13
C THR A 316 5.75 -10.05 32.89
N GLU A 317 7.08 -10.16 32.99
CA GLU A 317 7.92 -9.13 33.62
C GLU A 317 8.08 -7.88 32.74
N TRP A 318 7.78 -8.00 31.45
CA TRP A 318 7.85 -6.88 30.50
C TRP A 318 6.51 -6.19 30.27
N LEU A 319 5.43 -6.69 30.89
CA LEU A 319 4.08 -6.20 30.72
C LEU A 319 3.51 -5.70 32.04
N ASP A 320 2.77 -4.58 32.02
CA ASP A 320 1.97 -4.15 33.17
C ASP A 320 0.69 -5.01 33.29
N ARG A 321 -0.15 -4.71 34.30
CA ARG A 321 -1.37 -5.48 34.56
C ARG A 321 -2.41 -5.32 33.45
N GLU A 322 -2.31 -4.25 32.69
CA GLU A 322 -3.16 -3.88 31.58
C GLU A 322 -2.61 -4.41 30.23
N GLY A 323 -1.44 -5.04 30.22
CA GLY A 323 -0.79 -5.61 29.05
C GLY A 323 0.02 -4.61 28.20
N HIS A 324 0.30 -3.41 28.72
CA HIS A 324 1.23 -2.47 28.09
C HIS A 324 2.68 -2.88 28.34
N VAL A 325 3.55 -2.52 27.41
CA VAL A 325 4.98 -2.87 27.49
C VAL A 325 5.70 -1.83 28.35
N ILE A 326 6.27 -2.29 29.48
CA ILE A 326 6.94 -1.44 30.45
C ILE A 326 8.22 -0.86 29.83
N GLY A 327 8.43 0.45 29.97
CA GLY A 327 9.62 1.15 29.47
C GLY A 327 9.49 1.73 28.05
N GLU A 328 8.41 1.42 27.34
CA GLU A 328 8.11 1.98 26.01
C GLU A 328 7.04 3.10 26.05
N ASP A 329 6.54 3.44 27.24
CA ASP A 329 5.59 4.53 27.52
C ASP A 329 6.27 5.91 27.72
N GLY A 330 7.60 5.94 27.70
CA GLY A 330 8.42 7.14 27.92
C GLY A 330 8.48 7.61 29.37
N LYS A 331 7.95 6.84 30.34
CA LYS A 331 7.89 7.21 31.75
C LYS A 331 8.40 6.11 32.68
N SER A 332 8.06 4.86 32.37
CA SER A 332 8.43 3.69 33.14
C SER A 332 9.90 3.34 32.94
N VAL A 333 10.53 2.82 33.99
CA VAL A 333 11.89 2.28 33.91
C VAL A 333 11.83 0.95 33.15
N MET A 334 12.75 0.74 32.21
CA MET A 334 12.82 -0.51 31.45
C MET A 334 13.12 -1.69 32.39
N PRO A 335 12.37 -2.80 32.29
CA PRO A 335 12.62 -3.97 33.10
C PRO A 335 13.95 -4.65 32.73
N GLU A 336 14.46 -5.47 33.63
CA GLU A 336 15.72 -6.20 33.43
C GLU A 336 15.65 -7.07 32.16
N GLY A 337 16.77 -7.11 31.41
CA GLY A 337 16.88 -7.86 30.15
C GLY A 337 16.13 -7.25 28.95
N TYR A 338 15.16 -6.35 29.15
CA TYR A 338 14.36 -5.79 28.04
C TYR A 338 15.21 -4.98 27.06
N LYS A 339 16.11 -4.12 27.57
CA LYS A 339 17.00 -3.31 26.72
C LYS A 339 17.85 -4.19 25.80
N GLU A 340 18.49 -5.21 26.37
CA GLU A 340 19.37 -6.11 25.60
C GLU A 340 18.57 -6.88 24.53
N TRP A 341 17.38 -7.38 24.88
CA TRP A 341 16.50 -8.04 23.93
C TRP A 341 16.04 -7.10 22.80
N ARG A 342 15.57 -5.89 23.17
CA ARG A 342 15.11 -4.85 22.24
C ARG A 342 16.18 -4.44 21.25
N ASP A 343 17.39 -4.17 21.75
CA ASP A 343 18.50 -3.73 20.91
C ASP A 343 18.91 -4.83 19.92
N LYS A 344 18.87 -6.10 20.33
CA LYS A 344 19.05 -7.24 19.42
C LYS A 344 17.95 -7.31 18.36
N GLN A 345 16.69 -7.05 18.71
CA GLN A 345 15.60 -7.04 17.71
C GLN A 345 15.78 -5.92 16.68
N ILE A 346 16.18 -4.72 17.10
CA ILE A 346 16.42 -3.60 16.18
C ILE A 346 17.53 -3.96 15.18
N VAL A 347 18.68 -4.44 15.65
CA VAL A 347 19.78 -4.84 14.76
C VAL A 347 19.34 -5.96 13.80
N ASP A 348 18.60 -6.94 14.29
CA ASP A 348 18.04 -8.02 13.48
C ASP A 348 17.04 -7.51 12.42
N TRP A 349 16.22 -6.49 12.71
CA TRP A 349 15.34 -5.87 11.72
C TRP A 349 16.11 -5.14 10.62
N LEU A 350 17.12 -4.35 11.01
CA LEU A 350 18.01 -3.66 10.06
C LEU A 350 18.73 -4.66 9.14
N ASP A 351 19.16 -5.80 9.71
CA ASP A 351 19.83 -6.87 8.98
C ASP A 351 18.91 -7.65 8.04
N ARG A 352 17.74 -8.08 8.54
CA ARG A 352 16.78 -8.85 7.73
C ARG A 352 16.16 -8.01 6.62
N GLY A 353 16.09 -6.69 6.81
CA GLY A 353 15.60 -5.73 5.82
C GLY A 353 16.63 -5.34 4.75
N ALA A 354 17.87 -5.85 4.80
CA ALA A 354 18.95 -5.45 3.89
C ALA A 354 18.66 -5.69 2.39
N THR A 355 17.68 -6.54 2.07
CA THR A 355 17.21 -6.83 0.71
C THR A 355 15.71 -6.58 0.56
N ASN A 356 15.16 -5.63 1.32
CA ASN A 356 13.77 -5.24 1.16
C ASN A 356 13.54 -4.71 -0.25
N SER A 357 12.47 -5.21 -0.87
CA SER A 357 12.03 -4.78 -2.18
C SER A 357 11.66 -3.29 -2.16
N PRO A 358 11.96 -2.53 -3.22
CA PRO A 358 11.54 -1.14 -3.32
C PRO A 358 10.02 -0.99 -3.50
N THR A 359 9.50 0.13 -2.99
CA THR A 359 8.10 0.55 -3.15
C THR A 359 7.93 1.53 -4.31
N ASN A 360 8.20 1.10 -5.56
CA ASN A 360 8.16 1.99 -6.73
C ASN A 360 6.78 2.67 -6.93
N HIS A 361 5.69 2.06 -6.45
CA HIS A 361 4.35 2.63 -6.55
C HIS A 361 4.19 3.84 -5.62
N SER A 362 4.78 3.81 -4.43
CA SER A 362 4.83 4.99 -3.55
C SER A 362 5.59 6.14 -4.21
N THR A 363 6.58 5.82 -5.05
CA THR A 363 7.36 6.80 -5.81
C THR A 363 6.53 7.61 -6.82
N THR A 364 5.37 7.10 -7.23
CA THR A 364 4.41 7.87 -8.03
C THR A 364 3.93 9.12 -7.26
N VAL A 365 3.73 9.02 -5.94
CA VAL A 365 3.16 10.11 -5.12
C VAL A 365 4.19 10.88 -4.30
N THR A 366 5.40 10.35 -4.10
CA THR A 366 6.45 11.03 -3.31
C THR A 366 7.31 12.00 -4.12
N ASN A 367 7.21 12.00 -5.45
CA ASN A 367 7.82 13.02 -6.29
C ASN A 367 6.83 14.18 -6.55
N PRO A 368 7.09 15.41 -6.05
CA PRO A 368 6.17 16.52 -6.21
C PRO A 368 5.92 16.87 -7.68
N LYS A 369 6.86 16.57 -8.59
CA LYS A 369 6.67 16.81 -10.03
C LYS A 369 5.66 15.85 -10.65
N HIS A 370 5.55 14.62 -10.14
CA HIS A 370 4.49 13.70 -10.58
C HIS A 370 3.12 14.21 -10.14
N ALA A 371 3.02 14.72 -8.90
CA ALA A 371 1.79 15.29 -8.40
C ALA A 371 1.35 16.53 -9.21
N GLU A 372 2.28 17.45 -9.46
CA GLU A 372 2.05 18.66 -10.27
C GLU A 372 1.64 18.32 -11.71
N ASN A 373 2.32 17.37 -12.35
CA ASN A 373 2.15 17.13 -13.78
C ASN A 373 1.08 16.10 -14.13
N ALA A 374 0.73 15.17 -13.24
CA ALA A 374 -0.26 14.11 -13.50
C ALA A 374 -1.45 14.19 -12.55
N LEU A 375 -1.22 14.08 -11.23
CA LEU A 375 -2.30 13.97 -10.25
C LEU A 375 -3.24 15.17 -10.28
N ALA A 376 -2.70 16.38 -10.46
CA ALA A 376 -3.47 17.61 -10.57
C ALA A 376 -4.56 17.54 -11.67
N TYR A 377 -4.33 16.76 -12.73
CA TYR A 377 -5.26 16.60 -13.85
C TYR A 377 -6.19 15.39 -13.73
N ASP A 378 -5.97 14.50 -12.77
CA ASP A 378 -6.75 13.27 -12.57
C ASP A 378 -7.78 13.40 -11.45
N VAL A 379 -7.56 14.33 -10.52
CA VAL A 379 -8.52 14.63 -9.46
C VAL A 379 -9.65 15.52 -9.97
N ALA A 380 -10.82 15.40 -9.35
CA ALA A 380 -11.90 16.36 -9.57
C ALA A 380 -11.56 17.66 -8.82
N VAL A 381 -11.35 18.74 -9.56
CA VAL A 381 -11.16 20.08 -8.97
C VAL A 381 -12.50 20.81 -9.02
N GLY A 382 -12.86 21.45 -7.91
CA GLY A 382 -14.10 22.19 -7.80
C GLY A 382 -14.09 23.15 -6.62
N LEU A 383 -15.18 23.89 -6.49
CA LEU A 383 -15.39 24.85 -5.42
C LEU A 383 -15.95 24.14 -4.17
N CYS A 384 -15.39 24.49 -3.01
CA CYS A 384 -15.91 24.04 -1.73
C CYS A 384 -16.96 25.05 -1.24
N TYR A 385 -18.24 24.65 -1.27
CA TYR A 385 -19.36 25.47 -0.78
C TYR A 385 -19.68 25.22 0.71
N LEU A 386 -18.88 24.42 1.40
CA LEU A 386 -19.04 24.24 2.84
C LEU A 386 -18.70 25.55 3.54
N THR A 387 -19.64 26.04 4.34
CA THR A 387 -19.38 27.16 5.25
C THR A 387 -18.31 26.77 6.28
N PRO A 388 -17.64 27.74 6.93
CA PRO A 388 -16.69 27.44 8.01
C PRO A 388 -17.26 26.54 9.11
N ASP A 389 -18.52 26.75 9.50
CA ASP A 389 -19.19 25.96 10.54
C ASP A 389 -19.47 24.52 10.07
N GLN A 390 -19.88 24.35 8.81
CA GLN A 390 -20.05 23.01 8.22
C GLN A 390 -18.72 22.28 8.09
N LEU A 391 -17.65 22.98 7.69
CA LEU A 391 -16.31 22.41 7.61
C LEU A 391 -15.77 22.04 9.00
N TYR A 392 -16.08 22.85 10.02
CA TYR A 392 -15.77 22.55 11.41
C TYR A 392 -16.52 21.31 11.90
N GLY A 393 -17.82 21.22 11.64
CA GLY A 393 -18.63 20.03 11.94
C GLY A 393 -18.08 18.77 11.26
N LEU A 394 -17.78 18.84 9.96
CA LEU A 394 -17.18 17.75 9.21
C LEU A 394 -15.85 17.28 9.80
N ARG A 395 -15.00 18.21 10.29
CA ARG A 395 -13.71 17.86 10.92
C ARG A 395 -13.90 17.09 12.22
N ILE A 396 -14.89 17.46 13.03
CA ILE A 396 -15.24 16.72 14.26
C ILE A 396 -15.72 15.31 13.89
N GLU A 397 -16.60 15.20 12.90
CA GLU A 397 -17.14 13.90 12.46
C GLU A 397 -16.07 12.99 11.85
N ALA A 398 -15.09 13.55 11.13
CA ALA A 398 -14.04 12.80 10.46
C ALA A 398 -12.89 12.37 11.39
N ASP A 399 -12.69 13.04 12.53
CA ASP A 399 -11.67 12.68 13.50
C ASP A 399 -12.26 11.82 14.61
N TRP A 400 -11.99 10.52 14.57
CA TRP A 400 -12.48 9.55 15.56
C TRP A 400 -12.12 9.91 17.02
N ARG A 401 -11.09 10.73 17.24
CA ARG A 401 -10.69 11.21 18.58
C ARG A 401 -11.59 12.33 19.11
N MET A 402 -12.38 12.96 18.24
CA MET A 402 -13.26 14.08 18.55
C MET A 402 -14.73 13.67 18.67
N GLY A 403 -15.03 12.37 18.76
CA GLY A 403 -16.41 11.85 18.82
C GLY A 403 -17.29 12.43 19.94
N ASP A 404 -16.69 12.88 21.05
CA ASP A 404 -17.39 13.57 22.14
C ASP A 404 -18.00 14.92 21.69
N GLY A 405 -17.38 15.57 20.70
CA GLY A 405 -17.85 16.84 20.12
C GLY A 405 -19.00 16.69 19.12
N ILE A 406 -19.35 15.46 18.74
CA ILE A 406 -20.50 15.20 17.85
C ILE A 406 -21.80 15.38 18.66
N PRO A 407 -22.77 16.20 18.19
CA PRO A 407 -24.07 16.35 18.86
C PRO A 407 -24.85 15.04 18.94
N ASP A 408 -25.61 14.81 20.00
CA ASP A 408 -26.41 13.58 20.18
C ASP A 408 -27.48 13.38 19.09
N SER A 409 -27.94 14.47 18.47
CA SER A 409 -28.89 14.42 17.36
C SER A 409 -28.24 14.08 16.01
N ASN A 410 -26.91 14.03 15.93
CA ASN A 410 -26.20 13.76 14.70
C ASN A 410 -26.26 12.25 14.38
N PRO A 411 -26.64 11.84 13.16
CA PRO A 411 -26.72 10.42 12.79
C PRO A 411 -25.38 9.70 12.92
N ASN A 412 -24.25 10.41 12.94
CA ASN A 412 -22.93 9.82 13.09
C ASN A 412 -22.49 9.61 14.54
N LYS A 413 -23.23 10.16 15.53
CA LYS A 413 -22.90 10.02 16.96
C LYS A 413 -22.68 8.56 17.41
N PRO A 414 -23.52 7.59 17.01
CA PRO A 414 -23.36 6.21 17.45
C PRO A 414 -22.02 5.57 17.05
N TYR A 415 -21.38 6.07 15.98
CA TYR A 415 -20.10 5.55 15.52
C TYR A 415 -18.91 5.95 16.41
N ALA A 416 -19.06 6.98 17.25
CA ALA A 416 -18.02 7.36 18.21
C ALA A 416 -17.75 6.23 19.23
N ASP A 417 -18.79 5.51 19.63
CA ASP A 417 -18.68 4.39 20.57
C ASP A 417 -17.84 3.25 20.01
N TYR A 418 -17.92 3.00 18.70
CA TYR A 418 -17.09 1.99 18.04
C TYR A 418 -15.61 2.27 18.21
N PHE A 419 -15.17 3.52 18.01
CA PHE A 419 -13.76 3.86 18.15
C PHE A 419 -13.27 3.77 19.60
N LYS A 420 -14.15 3.99 20.57
CA LYS A 420 -13.82 3.97 22.00
C LYS A 420 -13.83 2.56 22.60
N TYR A 421 -14.81 1.75 22.22
CA TYR A 421 -15.08 0.46 22.86
C TYR A 421 -14.88 -0.74 21.93
N GLY A 422 -14.64 -0.52 20.63
CA GLY A 422 -14.59 -1.58 19.63
C GLY A 422 -15.95 -2.25 19.37
N THR A 423 -17.03 -1.64 19.85
CA THR A 423 -18.40 -2.15 19.75
C THR A 423 -19.36 -1.05 19.33
N LEU A 424 -20.42 -1.42 18.62
CA LEU A 424 -21.48 -0.50 18.22
C LEU A 424 -22.78 -1.02 18.84
N ASP A 425 -23.43 -0.20 19.68
CA ASP A 425 -24.59 -0.62 20.49
C ASP A 425 -24.32 -1.90 21.32
N ARG A 426 -23.13 -1.97 21.95
CA ARG A 426 -22.64 -3.14 22.70
C ARG A 426 -22.52 -4.44 21.89
N MET A 427 -22.70 -4.39 20.57
CA MET A 427 -22.43 -5.49 19.66
C MET A 427 -20.99 -5.42 19.19
N SER A 428 -20.34 -6.57 19.09
CA SER A 428 -19.10 -6.66 18.30
C SER A 428 -19.39 -6.30 16.84
N MET A 429 -18.37 -5.84 16.10
CA MET A 429 -18.54 -5.53 14.68
C MET A 429 -19.04 -6.73 13.86
N HIS A 430 -18.67 -7.94 14.29
CA HIS A 430 -19.14 -9.18 13.65
C HIS A 430 -20.65 -9.40 13.85
N GLU A 431 -21.14 -9.19 15.06
CA GLU A 431 -22.58 -9.28 15.38
C GLU A 431 -23.36 -8.16 14.71
N TRP A 432 -22.86 -6.92 14.79
CA TRP A 432 -23.49 -5.78 14.17
C TRP A 432 -23.66 -5.98 12.66
N ALA A 433 -22.62 -6.42 11.94
CA ALA A 433 -22.71 -6.66 10.49
C ALA A 433 -23.71 -7.78 10.10
N GLN A 434 -24.09 -8.65 11.03
CA GLN A 434 -25.05 -9.75 10.83
C GLN A 434 -26.44 -9.47 11.41
N ALA A 435 -26.59 -8.39 12.18
CA ALA A 435 -27.85 -8.04 12.80
C ALA A 435 -28.93 -7.70 11.74
N THR A 436 -30.19 -7.95 12.10
CA THR A 436 -31.33 -7.66 11.23
C THR A 436 -31.42 -6.16 11.00
N ASN A 437 -31.51 -5.74 9.73
CA ASN A 437 -31.54 -4.32 9.31
C ASN A 437 -30.30 -3.50 9.71
N SER A 438 -29.16 -4.15 9.92
CA SER A 438 -27.90 -3.44 10.19
C SER A 438 -27.40 -2.68 8.97
N GLU A 439 -26.96 -1.44 9.20
CA GLU A 439 -26.23 -0.62 8.21
C GLU A 439 -24.86 -1.22 7.84
N GLY A 440 -24.32 -2.10 8.70
CA GLY A 440 -23.08 -2.82 8.47
C GLY A 440 -23.19 -4.05 7.59
N LYS A 441 -24.41 -4.42 7.20
CA LYS A 441 -24.63 -5.61 6.38
C LYS A 441 -23.98 -5.42 5.01
N ILE A 442 -23.24 -6.42 4.55
CA ILE A 442 -22.67 -6.44 3.21
C ILE A 442 -23.82 -6.25 2.20
N PRO A 443 -23.78 -5.20 1.35
CA PRO A 443 -24.84 -4.97 0.38
C PRO A 443 -24.98 -6.15 -0.60
N GLU A 444 -26.20 -6.48 -1.02
CA GLU A 444 -26.45 -7.60 -1.96
C GLU A 444 -25.72 -7.45 -3.30
N ALA A 445 -25.36 -6.21 -3.66
CA ALA A 445 -24.59 -5.92 -4.86
C ALA A 445 -23.10 -6.30 -4.75
N ILE A 446 -22.58 -6.52 -3.54
CA ILE A 446 -21.22 -6.98 -3.28
C ILE A 446 -21.21 -8.51 -3.27
N THR A 447 -20.28 -9.10 -4.00
CA THR A 447 -20.14 -10.56 -4.08
C THR A 447 -18.88 -10.98 -3.32
N ASP A 448 -19.07 -11.80 -2.29
CA ASP A 448 -18.02 -12.42 -1.46
C ASP A 448 -18.10 -13.94 -1.69
N GLU A 449 -17.30 -14.44 -2.64
CA GLU A 449 -17.21 -15.86 -2.96
C GLU A 449 -15.75 -16.27 -3.03
N ARG A 450 -15.40 -17.37 -2.35
CA ARG A 450 -14.01 -17.83 -2.25
C ARG A 450 -13.78 -19.11 -3.02
N GLU A 451 -12.56 -19.30 -3.52
CA GLU A 451 -12.16 -20.47 -4.33
C GLU A 451 -12.41 -21.81 -3.63
N GLY A 452 -12.38 -21.83 -2.28
CA GLY A 452 -12.88 -22.97 -1.51
C GLY A 452 -12.03 -24.24 -1.61
N GLU A 453 -10.71 -24.09 -1.82
CA GLU A 453 -9.81 -25.23 -2.00
C GLU A 453 -9.83 -26.19 -0.78
N PHE A 454 -9.96 -27.50 -1.06
CA PHE A 454 -10.25 -28.53 -0.05
C PHE A 454 -9.17 -28.63 1.05
N TYR A 455 -7.90 -28.45 0.70
CA TYR A 455 -6.77 -28.56 1.63
C TYR A 455 -6.66 -27.40 2.64
N LEU A 456 -7.41 -26.31 2.45
CA LEU A 456 -7.43 -25.18 3.39
C LEU A 456 -8.23 -25.48 4.68
N LYS A 457 -8.95 -26.61 4.73
CA LYS A 457 -9.61 -27.10 5.94
C LYS A 457 -8.64 -27.81 6.89
N ALA A 458 -7.52 -28.33 6.40
CA ALA A 458 -6.50 -28.99 7.21
C ALA A 458 -5.70 -27.94 7.99
N GLY A 459 -5.98 -27.82 9.29
CA GLY A 459 -5.37 -26.82 10.18
C GLY A 459 -6.38 -25.89 10.88
N GLY A 460 -7.68 -26.00 10.55
CA GLY A 460 -8.75 -25.29 11.26
C GLY A 460 -9.33 -26.03 12.48
N PHE A 461 -8.72 -27.17 12.86
CA PHE A 461 -9.06 -27.95 14.05
C PHE A 461 -8.01 -27.74 15.15
N VAL A 462 -7.76 -26.49 15.52
CA VAL A 462 -7.08 -26.11 16.77
C VAL A 462 -7.84 -24.94 17.36
#